data_AF-A0A497L9B7-F1
#
_entry.id   AF-A0A497L9B7-F1
#
_cell.length_a   1.000
_cell.length_b   1.000
_cell.length_c   1.000
_cell.angle_alpha   90.00
_cell.angle_beta   90.00
_cell.angle_gamma   90.00
#
_symmetry.space_group_name_H-M   'P 1'
#
loop_
_entity.id
_entity.type
_entity.pdbx_description
1 polymer ?
#
loop_
_entity_poly.entity_id
_entity_poly.type
_entity_poly.pdbx_seq_one_letter_code
_entity_poly.pdbx_strand_id
1 'polypeptide(L)'
;MPQVIEWKNPGPEDIVWRYPNEEITWGAQLIVHEYEVAVFFRDGKAYDVLGPGRHTLTTLNLPLLTGVLSRIAGYGEKPFKAMVVFISTKVFAGKYGARAQTTELAPLQFHGSFWFKVENPQLFVNEVVGGQKAYTTEDVNDYLRGFLNERIIDELSHYDLITVFTKLDETSMIVKNAIADYFKRMGLELTDLRFEGIDTTPEYRERLFWLRTGRATPTEVLRMETVKKAAEELGKSPGAGLGTGMVL
;
A
#
# COMPACT_ATOMS: atom_id res chain seq x y z
N MET A 1 -40.64 11.06 -0.53
CA MET A 1 -39.62 11.67 0.35
C MET A 1 -38.34 11.80 -0.48
N PRO A 2 -37.55 12.87 -0.33
CA PRO A 2 -36.26 12.97 -1.01
C PRO A 2 -35.33 11.85 -0.55
N GLN A 3 -34.61 11.23 -1.48
CA GLN A 3 -33.59 10.24 -1.17
C GLN A 3 -32.49 10.90 -0.34
N VAL A 4 -32.08 10.25 0.74
CA VAL A 4 -30.95 10.67 1.57
C VAL A 4 -29.80 9.72 1.33
N ILE A 5 -28.64 10.28 0.98
CA ILE A 5 -27.39 9.57 0.74
C ILE A 5 -26.41 10.03 1.80
N GLU A 6 -25.87 9.08 2.55
CA GLU A 6 -25.05 9.33 3.73
C GLU A 6 -24.19 8.09 4.01
N TRP A 7 -22.93 8.29 4.37
CA TRP A 7 -22.11 7.22 4.92
C TRP A 7 -22.45 7.01 6.39
N LYS A 8 -23.22 5.95 6.66
CA LYS A 8 -23.69 5.65 8.01
C LYS A 8 -22.63 4.90 8.80
N ASN A 9 -22.27 5.45 9.96
CA ASN A 9 -21.37 4.84 10.94
C ASN A 9 -20.02 4.38 10.35
N PRO A 10 -19.23 5.27 9.73
CA PRO A 10 -17.89 4.91 9.27
C PRO A 10 -17.02 4.43 10.45
N GLY A 11 -16.38 3.29 10.28
CA GLY A 11 -15.41 2.75 11.21
C GLY A 11 -14.13 3.60 11.30
N PRO A 12 -13.27 3.33 12.29
CA PRO A 12 -11.99 4.03 12.43
C PRO A 12 -11.03 3.72 11.27
N GLU A 13 -11.07 2.51 10.73
CA GLU A 13 -10.20 2.04 9.65
C GLU A 13 -10.80 2.26 8.27
N ASP A 14 -12.04 2.75 8.18
CA ASP A 14 -12.74 2.86 6.91
C ASP A 14 -12.23 4.03 6.07
N ILE A 15 -11.58 3.72 4.95
CA ILE A 15 -10.99 4.71 4.03
C ILE A 15 -12.00 5.15 2.98
N VAL A 16 -12.73 4.20 2.40
CA VAL A 16 -13.62 4.44 1.26
C VAL A 16 -14.92 3.66 1.40
N TRP A 17 -16.01 4.27 0.95
CA TRP A 17 -17.29 3.60 0.83
C TRP A 17 -18.04 4.04 -0.43
N ARG A 18 -18.38 3.07 -1.27
CA ARG A 18 -19.24 3.29 -2.43
C ARG A 18 -20.71 3.16 -2.02
N TYR A 19 -21.51 4.20 -2.28
CA TYR A 19 -22.95 4.13 -2.11
C TYR A 19 -23.52 3.03 -3.03
N PRO A 20 -24.30 2.06 -2.51
CA PRO A 20 -24.66 0.86 -3.27
C PRO A 20 -25.67 1.10 -4.39
N ASN A 21 -26.44 2.18 -4.35
CA ASN A 21 -27.48 2.44 -5.33
C ASN A 21 -26.97 3.42 -6.40
N GLU A 22 -26.98 2.96 -7.66
CA GLU A 22 -26.54 3.75 -8.82
C GLU A 22 -27.65 4.64 -9.40
N GLU A 23 -28.89 4.46 -8.92
CA GLU A 23 -30.03 5.32 -9.24
C GLU A 23 -30.18 6.43 -8.20
N ILE A 24 -29.53 7.56 -8.48
CA ILE A 24 -29.64 8.77 -7.67
C ILE A 24 -30.75 9.67 -8.22
N THR A 25 -31.73 9.96 -7.37
CA THR A 25 -32.88 10.81 -7.70
C THR A 25 -32.51 12.30 -7.74
N TRP A 26 -33.15 13.05 -8.65
CA TRP A 26 -33.02 14.50 -8.69
C TRP A 26 -33.50 15.11 -7.36
N GLY A 27 -32.71 16.03 -6.79
CA GLY A 27 -33.00 16.64 -5.50
C GLY A 27 -32.65 15.77 -4.28
N ALA A 28 -31.97 14.63 -4.49
CA ALA A 28 -31.42 13.83 -3.40
C ALA A 28 -30.53 14.69 -2.49
N GLN A 29 -30.59 14.41 -1.20
CA GLN A 29 -29.78 15.06 -0.18
C GLN A 29 -28.57 14.21 0.11
N LEU A 30 -27.38 14.74 -0.18
CA LEU A 30 -26.12 14.14 0.18
C LEU A 30 -25.62 14.79 1.46
N ILE A 31 -25.43 13.98 2.50
CA ILE A 31 -24.92 14.42 3.80
C ILE A 31 -23.48 13.93 3.90
N VAL A 32 -22.56 14.86 4.10
CA VAL A 32 -21.12 14.61 4.21
C VAL A 32 -20.67 15.07 5.59
N HIS A 33 -20.08 14.18 6.38
CA HIS A 33 -19.55 14.50 7.71
C HIS A 33 -18.23 15.28 7.64
N GLU A 34 -17.77 15.83 8.77
CA GLU A 34 -16.55 16.68 8.82
C GLU A 34 -15.26 15.97 8.40
N TYR A 35 -15.14 14.67 8.66
CA TYR A 35 -13.94 13.87 8.39
C TYR A 35 -14.05 13.04 7.11
N GLU A 36 -14.96 13.42 6.21
CA GLU A 36 -15.14 12.75 4.94
C GLU A 36 -15.42 13.75 3.81
N VAL A 37 -15.29 13.26 2.60
CA VAL A 37 -15.58 13.96 1.37
C VAL A 37 -16.28 13.00 0.43
N ALA A 38 -17.24 13.50 -0.33
CA ALA A 38 -17.98 12.68 -1.28
C ALA A 38 -17.64 13.10 -2.71
N VAL A 39 -17.24 12.13 -3.53
CA VAL A 39 -16.98 12.34 -4.96
C VAL A 39 -18.15 11.79 -5.74
N PHE A 40 -18.75 12.64 -6.56
CA PHE A 40 -19.88 12.29 -7.41
C PHE A 40 -19.41 11.95 -8.82
N PHE A 41 -19.81 10.78 -9.29
CA PHE A 41 -19.54 10.25 -10.62
C PHE A 41 -20.81 10.11 -11.42
N ARG A 42 -20.69 10.34 -12.72
CA ARG A 42 -21.71 9.99 -13.70
C ARG A 42 -21.03 9.71 -15.03
N ASP A 43 -21.61 8.85 -15.87
CA ASP A 43 -21.10 8.59 -17.23
C ASP A 43 -19.58 8.28 -17.29
N GLY A 44 -19.02 7.68 -16.23
CA GLY A 44 -17.59 7.37 -16.09
C GLY A 44 -16.66 8.56 -15.79
N LYS A 45 -17.18 9.74 -15.42
CA LYS A 45 -16.40 10.92 -15.06
C LYS A 45 -16.68 11.38 -13.63
N ALA A 46 -15.65 11.80 -12.91
CA ALA A 46 -15.78 12.57 -11.67
C ALA A 46 -16.28 13.98 -12.01
N TYR A 47 -17.44 14.37 -11.48
CA TYR A 47 -18.03 15.68 -11.76
C TYR A 47 -17.80 16.68 -10.64
N ASP A 48 -17.86 16.24 -9.38
CA ASP A 48 -17.81 17.15 -8.24
C ASP A 48 -17.22 16.47 -7.00
N VAL A 49 -16.59 17.28 -6.15
CA VAL A 49 -16.00 16.89 -4.87
C VAL A 49 -16.68 17.70 -3.79
N LEU A 50 -17.55 17.05 -3.03
CA LEU A 50 -18.44 17.66 -2.06
C LEU A 50 -17.85 17.47 -0.67
N GLY A 51 -17.39 18.58 -0.06
CA GLY A 51 -16.86 18.62 1.30
C GLY A 51 -17.95 18.50 2.38
N PRO A 52 -17.60 18.70 3.65
CA PRO A 52 -18.53 18.56 4.77
C PRO A 52 -19.78 19.44 4.64
N GLY A 53 -20.92 18.89 5.06
CA GLY A 53 -22.20 19.57 5.06
C GLY A 53 -23.28 18.85 4.27
N ARG A 54 -24.39 19.56 4.05
CA ARG A 54 -25.55 19.04 3.34
C ARG A 54 -25.60 19.62 1.94
N HIS A 55 -25.58 18.75 0.94
CA HIS A 55 -25.58 19.11 -0.47
C HIS A 55 -26.84 18.59 -1.14
N THR A 56 -27.47 19.42 -1.97
CA THR A 56 -28.61 18.99 -2.78
C THR A 56 -28.11 18.67 -4.19
N LEU A 57 -28.29 17.42 -4.62
CA LEU A 57 -27.90 16.99 -5.96
C LEU A 57 -28.94 17.51 -6.98
N THR A 58 -28.64 18.65 -7.61
CA THR A 58 -29.49 19.31 -8.63
C THR A 58 -28.78 19.46 -9.97
N THR A 59 -29.49 19.97 -10.97
CA THR A 59 -28.99 20.30 -12.31
C THR A 59 -27.87 21.35 -12.36
N LEU A 60 -27.61 22.07 -11.26
CA LEU A 60 -26.47 23.00 -11.17
C LEU A 60 -25.13 22.27 -10.98
N ASN A 61 -25.13 21.08 -10.35
CA ASN A 61 -23.95 20.21 -10.21
C ASN A 61 -24.01 19.00 -11.17
N LEU A 62 -25.06 18.91 -12.01
CA LEU A 62 -25.34 17.78 -12.89
C LEU A 62 -25.84 18.27 -14.26
N PRO A 63 -25.09 18.11 -15.37
CA PRO A 63 -25.62 18.48 -16.69
C PRO A 63 -26.86 17.64 -17.01
N LEU A 64 -28.05 18.26 -17.08
CA LEU A 64 -29.32 17.71 -17.58
C LEU A 64 -29.63 16.25 -17.17
N LEU A 65 -30.25 16.08 -16.00
CA LEU A 65 -31.01 14.86 -15.68
C LEU A 65 -32.23 14.80 -16.61
N THR A 66 -32.06 14.18 -17.77
CA THR A 66 -33.13 14.03 -18.78
C THR A 66 -34.08 12.90 -18.40
N GLY A 67 -34.76 13.04 -17.26
CA GLY A 67 -35.91 12.20 -16.91
C GLY A 67 -37.05 12.30 -17.95
N VAL A 68 -37.00 13.29 -18.84
CA VAL A 68 -37.93 13.47 -19.96
C VAL A 68 -37.57 12.58 -21.16
N LEU A 69 -36.29 12.30 -21.43
CA LEU A 69 -35.87 11.49 -22.59
C LEU A 69 -36.13 10.00 -22.40
N SER A 70 -35.90 9.45 -21.21
CA SER A 70 -36.12 8.02 -20.93
C SER A 70 -37.59 7.61 -21.05
N ARG A 71 -38.52 8.52 -20.69
CA ARG A 71 -39.96 8.29 -20.83
C ARG A 71 -40.45 8.36 -22.29
N ILE A 72 -39.76 9.12 -23.14
CA ILE A 72 -40.07 9.27 -24.58
C ILE A 72 -39.41 8.16 -25.41
N ALA A 73 -38.26 7.64 -24.99
CA ALA A 73 -37.43 6.73 -25.80
C ALA A 73 -37.56 5.23 -25.43
N GLY A 74 -38.46 4.84 -24.53
CA GLY A 74 -38.80 3.42 -24.29
C GLY A 74 -37.67 2.57 -23.68
N TYR A 75 -36.68 3.18 -23.05
CA TYR A 75 -35.60 2.44 -22.37
C TYR A 75 -36.12 1.74 -21.10
N GLY A 76 -35.94 0.42 -21.02
CA GLY A 76 -36.33 -0.41 -19.86
C GLY A 76 -35.48 -0.18 -18.61
N GLU A 77 -34.29 0.41 -18.77
CA GLU A 77 -33.43 0.89 -17.68
C GLU A 77 -33.20 2.40 -17.86
N LYS A 78 -33.09 3.15 -16.76
CA LYS A 78 -32.73 4.56 -16.83
C LYS A 78 -31.30 4.65 -17.40
N PRO A 79 -31.07 5.37 -18.51
CA PRO A 79 -29.78 5.36 -19.21
C PRO A 79 -28.65 6.08 -18.46
N PHE A 80 -28.93 6.69 -17.31
CA PHE A 80 -27.96 7.46 -16.53
C PHE A 80 -27.74 6.80 -15.17
N LYS A 81 -26.57 6.20 -15.01
CA LYS A 81 -26.08 5.67 -13.73
C LYS A 81 -25.16 6.70 -13.09
N ALA A 82 -25.40 6.98 -11.80
CA ALA A 82 -24.57 7.84 -10.99
C ALA A 82 -23.92 7.01 -9.89
N MET A 83 -22.75 7.43 -9.43
CA MET A 83 -22.07 6.77 -8.32
C MET A 83 -21.60 7.84 -7.34
N VAL A 84 -21.74 7.58 -6.06
CA VAL A 84 -21.19 8.41 -5.00
C VAL A 84 -20.20 7.58 -4.22
N VAL A 85 -18.98 8.09 -4.09
CA VAL A 85 -17.92 7.48 -3.31
C VAL A 85 -17.58 8.43 -2.17
N PHE A 86 -17.78 7.97 -0.94
CA PHE A 86 -17.32 8.66 0.25
C PHE A 86 -15.90 8.23 0.58
N ILE A 87 -15.10 9.19 1.01
CA ILE A 87 -13.69 9.01 1.32
C ILE A 87 -13.40 9.70 2.63
N SER A 88 -12.72 9.01 3.53
CA SER A 88 -12.27 9.60 4.79
C SER A 88 -11.05 10.48 4.57
N THR A 89 -11.03 11.65 5.23
CA THR A 89 -9.89 12.59 5.22
C THR A 89 -8.95 12.39 6.42
N LYS A 90 -9.19 11.35 7.22
CA LYS A 90 -8.34 10.98 8.36
C LYS A 90 -6.98 10.45 7.91
N VAL A 91 -6.05 10.40 8.86
CA VAL A 91 -4.77 9.69 8.69
C VAL A 91 -4.97 8.22 9.04
N PHE A 92 -4.55 7.35 8.14
CA PHE A 92 -4.60 5.90 8.28
C PHE A 92 -3.20 5.33 8.45
N ALA A 93 -3.11 4.19 9.13
CA ALA A 93 -1.88 3.44 9.32
C ALA A 93 -1.97 2.12 8.55
N GLY A 94 -0.99 1.87 7.68
CA GLY A 94 -0.83 0.61 6.97
C GLY A 94 0.44 -0.11 7.40
N LYS A 95 0.40 -1.43 7.39
CA LYS A 95 1.60 -2.27 7.56
C LYS A 95 2.14 -2.72 6.21
N TYR A 96 3.45 -2.80 6.12
CA TYR A 96 4.15 -3.28 4.93
C TYR A 96 5.30 -4.20 5.30
N GLY A 97 5.80 -4.91 4.30
CA GLY A 97 6.92 -5.82 4.47
C GLY A 97 7.07 -6.75 3.29
N ALA A 98 8.32 -6.98 2.90
CA ALA A 98 8.67 -7.84 1.79
C ALA A 98 10.11 -8.35 1.93
N ARG A 99 10.53 -9.10 0.91
CA ARG A 99 11.93 -9.47 0.71
C ARG A 99 12.46 -8.69 -0.49
N ALA A 100 13.63 -8.08 -0.33
CA ALA A 100 14.38 -7.38 -1.36
C ALA A 100 15.74 -8.06 -1.56
N GLN A 101 16.47 -7.57 -2.55
CA GLN A 101 17.89 -7.83 -2.73
C GLN A 101 18.64 -6.50 -2.67
N THR A 102 19.84 -6.54 -2.09
CA THR A 102 20.77 -5.41 -2.06
C THR A 102 21.68 -5.42 -3.29
N THR A 103 22.52 -4.42 -3.45
CA THR A 103 23.52 -4.33 -4.55
C THR A 103 24.43 -5.57 -4.65
N GLU A 104 24.65 -6.25 -3.53
CA GLU A 104 25.49 -7.45 -3.43
C GLU A 104 24.71 -8.75 -3.70
N LEU A 105 23.46 -8.64 -4.16
CA LEU A 105 22.49 -9.74 -4.27
C LEU A 105 22.22 -10.45 -2.93
N ALA A 106 22.53 -9.79 -1.81
CA ALA A 106 22.26 -10.34 -0.50
C ALA A 106 20.75 -10.21 -0.20
N PRO A 107 20.12 -11.29 0.31
CA PRO A 107 18.70 -11.26 0.64
C PRO A 107 18.45 -10.31 1.82
N LEU A 108 17.50 -9.42 1.67
CA LEU A 108 17.08 -8.46 2.69
C LEU A 108 15.60 -8.69 2.98
N GLN A 109 15.24 -8.76 4.25
CA GLN A 109 13.86 -8.82 4.71
C GLN A 109 13.58 -7.53 5.47
N PHE A 110 12.45 -6.90 5.21
CA PHE A 110 12.07 -5.68 5.90
C PHE A 110 10.59 -5.68 6.21
N HIS A 111 10.21 -5.00 7.27
CA HIS A 111 8.82 -4.70 7.60
C HIS A 111 8.73 -3.37 8.33
N GLY A 112 7.53 -2.81 8.34
CA GLY A 112 7.26 -1.57 9.02
C GLY A 112 5.85 -1.07 8.84
N SER A 113 5.68 0.21 9.16
CA SER A 113 4.41 0.91 9.10
C SER A 113 4.53 2.21 8.31
N PHE A 114 3.48 2.54 7.58
CA PHE A 114 3.35 3.78 6.84
C PHE A 114 2.04 4.46 7.21
N TRP A 115 2.04 5.79 7.18
CA TRP A 115 0.88 6.62 7.48
C TRP A 115 0.57 7.48 6.28
N PHE A 116 -0.71 7.50 5.90
CA PHE A 116 -1.17 8.26 4.75
C PHE A 116 -2.53 8.87 5.00
N LYS A 117 -2.89 9.88 4.22
CA LYS A 117 -4.24 10.42 4.15
C LYS A 117 -4.57 10.78 2.70
N VAL A 118 -5.86 10.89 2.40
CA VAL A 118 -6.31 11.35 1.09
C VAL A 118 -6.25 12.87 1.05
N GLU A 119 -5.44 13.41 0.13
CA GLU A 119 -5.27 14.86 -0.07
C GLU A 119 -6.05 15.35 -1.29
N ASN A 120 -6.04 14.58 -2.38
CA ASN A 120 -6.83 14.86 -3.58
C ASN A 120 -7.83 13.73 -3.84
N PRO A 121 -9.09 13.87 -3.37
CA PRO A 121 -10.12 12.85 -3.48
C PRO A 121 -10.47 12.48 -4.92
N GLN A 122 -10.47 13.46 -5.83
CA GLN A 122 -10.79 13.22 -7.23
C GLN A 122 -9.73 12.36 -7.91
N LEU A 123 -8.45 12.67 -7.68
CA LEU A 123 -7.33 11.90 -8.21
C LEU A 123 -7.28 10.50 -7.59
N PHE A 124 -7.47 10.41 -6.27
CA PHE A 124 -7.52 9.13 -5.55
C PHE A 124 -8.59 8.20 -6.11
N VAL A 125 -9.82 8.69 -6.33
CA VAL A 125 -10.86 7.83 -6.88
C VAL A 125 -10.57 7.44 -8.32
N ASN A 126 -10.02 8.33 -9.15
CA ASN A 126 -9.71 7.98 -10.54
C ASN A 126 -8.60 6.92 -10.63
N GLU A 127 -7.49 7.11 -9.91
CA GLU A 127 -6.29 6.27 -10.02
C GLU A 127 -6.41 4.96 -9.22
N VAL A 128 -6.97 5.03 -8.01
CA VAL A 128 -7.03 3.88 -7.08
C VAL A 128 -8.37 3.18 -7.17
N VAL A 129 -9.47 3.86 -6.81
CA VAL A 129 -10.79 3.22 -6.65
C VAL A 129 -11.38 2.79 -7.99
N GLY A 130 -11.35 3.65 -9.00
CA GLY A 130 -11.86 3.43 -10.34
C GLY A 130 -10.90 2.63 -11.20
N GLY A 131 -9.63 3.06 -11.28
CA GLY A 131 -8.58 2.41 -12.07
C GLY A 131 -8.29 0.97 -11.65
N GLN A 132 -8.22 0.71 -10.34
CA GLN A 132 -7.89 -0.63 -9.79
C GLN A 132 -9.11 -1.40 -9.29
N LYS A 133 -10.33 -0.82 -9.40
CA LYS A 133 -11.57 -1.36 -8.82
C LYS A 133 -11.50 -1.57 -7.30
N ALA A 134 -10.69 -0.78 -6.60
CA ALA A 134 -10.53 -0.84 -5.15
C ALA A 134 -11.65 -0.08 -4.43
N TYR A 135 -12.83 -0.70 -4.35
CA TYR A 135 -14.04 -0.06 -3.79
C TYR A 135 -14.20 -0.30 -2.27
N THR A 136 -13.29 -1.05 -1.66
CA THR A 136 -13.28 -1.32 -0.22
C THR A 136 -11.97 -0.86 0.41
N THR A 137 -12.00 -0.60 1.72
CA THR A 137 -10.82 -0.31 2.53
C THR A 137 -9.73 -1.39 2.38
N GLU A 138 -10.12 -2.67 2.30
CA GLU A 138 -9.20 -3.79 2.14
C GLU A 138 -8.49 -3.72 0.79
N ASP A 139 -9.24 -3.54 -0.30
CA ASP A 139 -8.66 -3.42 -1.65
C ASP A 139 -7.67 -2.24 -1.74
N VAL A 140 -8.03 -1.09 -1.13
CA VAL A 140 -7.15 0.09 -1.08
C VAL A 140 -5.88 -0.23 -0.32
N ASN A 141 -5.98 -0.86 0.86
CA ASN A 141 -4.83 -1.20 1.67
C ASN A 141 -3.90 -2.20 0.98
N ASP A 142 -4.44 -3.21 0.32
CA ASP A 142 -3.64 -4.22 -0.38
C ASP A 142 -2.96 -3.64 -1.61
N TYR A 143 -3.66 -2.79 -2.37
CA TYR A 143 -3.06 -2.05 -3.49
C TYR A 143 -1.90 -1.16 -3.02
N LEU A 144 -2.13 -0.33 -1.99
CA LEU A 144 -1.10 0.57 -1.47
C LEU A 144 0.07 -0.19 -0.85
N ARG A 145 -0.17 -1.29 -0.14
CA ARG A 145 0.89 -2.15 0.40
C ARG A 145 1.73 -2.76 -0.73
N GLY A 146 1.09 -3.30 -1.76
CA GLY A 146 1.77 -3.89 -2.91
C GLY A 146 2.65 -2.87 -3.62
N PHE A 147 2.07 -1.70 -3.95
CA PHE A 147 2.78 -0.60 -4.57
C PHE A 147 3.94 -0.10 -3.71
N LEU A 148 3.72 0.09 -2.41
CA LEU A 148 4.75 0.54 -1.48
C LEU A 148 5.90 -0.48 -1.41
N ASN A 149 5.58 -1.76 -1.27
CA ASN A 149 6.60 -2.82 -1.24
C ASN A 149 7.45 -2.83 -2.52
N GLU A 150 6.83 -2.71 -3.70
CA GLU A 150 7.54 -2.63 -4.98
C GLU A 150 8.55 -1.47 -4.98
N ARG A 151 8.11 -0.27 -4.58
CA ARG A 151 8.95 0.93 -4.57
C ARG A 151 10.07 0.85 -3.53
N ILE A 152 9.79 0.26 -2.37
CA ILE A 152 10.81 0.04 -1.35
C ILE A 152 11.85 -0.97 -1.85
N ILE A 153 11.44 -2.06 -2.50
CA ILE A 153 12.37 -3.05 -3.06
C ILE A 153 13.30 -2.39 -4.09
N ASP A 154 12.73 -1.58 -4.99
CA ASP A 154 13.49 -0.84 -6.01
C ASP A 154 14.51 0.10 -5.37
N GLU A 155 14.09 0.91 -4.39
CA GLU A 155 14.99 1.83 -3.68
C GLU A 155 16.09 1.09 -2.91
N LEU A 156 15.74 0.03 -2.15
CA LEU A 156 16.70 -0.76 -1.37
C LEU A 156 17.72 -1.50 -2.26
N SER A 157 17.41 -1.76 -3.53
CA SER A 157 18.34 -2.39 -4.47
C SER A 157 19.59 -1.55 -4.78
N HIS A 158 19.54 -0.26 -4.48
CA HIS A 158 20.67 0.67 -4.66
C HIS A 158 21.62 0.72 -3.47
N TYR A 159 21.30 0.05 -2.36
CA TYR A 159 22.11 0.07 -1.14
C TYR A 159 22.74 -1.30 -0.85
N ASP A 160 23.92 -1.28 -0.23
CA ASP A 160 24.54 -2.47 0.32
C ASP A 160 23.91 -2.87 1.65
N LEU A 161 24.09 -4.14 2.02
CA LEU A 161 23.47 -4.72 3.21
C LEU A 161 23.91 -4.02 4.51
N ILE A 162 25.17 -3.59 4.62
CA ILE A 162 25.70 -2.97 5.83
C ILE A 162 25.08 -1.59 6.04
N THR A 163 25.00 -0.79 4.98
CA THR A 163 24.41 0.56 5.02
C THR A 163 22.97 0.48 5.51
N VAL A 164 22.15 -0.40 4.93
CA VAL A 164 20.75 -0.55 5.32
C VAL A 164 20.59 -0.95 6.79
N PHE A 165 21.42 -1.87 7.29
CA PHE A 165 21.36 -2.33 8.69
C PHE A 165 21.84 -1.29 9.71
N THR A 166 22.77 -0.41 9.32
CA THR A 166 23.39 0.53 10.26
C THR A 166 22.71 1.90 10.29
N LYS A 167 21.99 2.26 9.23
CA LYS A 167 21.40 3.59 9.01
C LYS A 167 19.90 3.51 8.73
N LEU A 168 19.16 2.81 9.59
CA LEU A 168 17.72 2.57 9.40
C LEU A 168 16.90 3.87 9.30
N ASP A 169 17.12 4.82 10.21
CA ASP A 169 16.38 6.09 10.23
C ASP A 169 16.65 6.92 8.97
N GLU A 170 17.92 7.02 8.55
CA GLU A 170 18.29 7.70 7.31
C GLU A 170 17.66 7.01 6.10
N THR A 171 17.67 5.67 6.07
CA THR A 171 17.07 4.87 4.99
C THR A 171 15.55 5.09 4.94
N SER A 172 14.85 5.10 6.07
CA SER A 172 13.43 5.42 6.14
C SER A 172 13.13 6.80 5.54
N MET A 173 13.93 7.83 5.87
CA MET A 173 13.73 9.18 5.33
C MET A 173 13.97 9.25 3.82
N ILE A 174 15.03 8.61 3.33
CA ILE A 174 15.35 8.61 1.89
C ILE A 174 14.25 7.89 1.11
N VAL A 175 13.87 6.68 1.55
CA VAL A 175 12.80 5.88 0.94
C VAL A 175 11.47 6.64 0.96
N LYS A 176 11.12 7.28 2.07
CA LYS A 176 9.92 8.12 2.16
C LYS A 176 9.93 9.22 1.10
N ASN A 177 11.03 9.95 0.99
CA ASN A 177 11.13 11.07 0.04
C ASN A 177 11.06 10.60 -1.42
N ALA A 178 11.68 9.45 -1.74
CA ALA A 178 11.62 8.85 -3.06
C ALA A 178 10.19 8.42 -3.44
N ILE A 179 9.42 7.93 -2.47
CA ILE A 179 8.07 7.38 -2.70
C ILE A 179 6.97 8.45 -2.60
N ALA A 180 7.20 9.54 -1.87
CA ALA A 180 6.20 10.56 -1.58
C ALA A 180 5.53 11.14 -2.86
N ASP A 181 6.31 11.41 -3.91
CA ASP A 181 5.75 11.97 -5.15
C ASP A 181 4.90 10.97 -5.94
N TYR A 182 5.13 9.67 -5.77
CA TYR A 182 4.24 8.65 -6.33
C TYR A 182 2.89 8.63 -5.60
N PHE A 183 2.89 8.75 -4.27
CA PHE A 183 1.65 8.85 -3.50
C PHE A 183 0.84 10.08 -3.91
N LYS A 184 1.49 11.24 -4.10
CA LYS A 184 0.82 12.46 -4.58
C LYS A 184 0.14 12.27 -5.94
N ARG A 185 0.77 11.52 -6.86
CA ARG A 185 0.19 11.19 -8.18
C ARG A 185 -1.06 10.31 -8.07
N MET A 186 -1.23 9.59 -6.97
CA MET A 186 -2.44 8.83 -6.63
C MET A 186 -3.41 9.62 -5.76
N GLY A 187 -3.18 10.92 -5.54
CA GLY A 187 -4.03 11.77 -4.69
C GLY A 187 -3.86 11.54 -3.19
N LEU A 188 -2.77 10.91 -2.77
CA LEU A 188 -2.46 10.57 -1.39
C LEU A 188 -1.27 11.39 -0.87
N GLU A 189 -1.32 11.76 0.40
CA GLU A 189 -0.18 12.30 1.13
C GLU A 189 0.45 11.19 1.98
N LEU A 190 1.73 10.89 1.76
CA LEU A 190 2.51 9.98 2.61
C LEU A 190 3.04 10.75 3.82
N THR A 191 2.25 10.75 4.90
CA THR A 191 2.55 11.46 6.15
C THR A 191 3.83 10.95 6.80
N ASP A 192 3.98 9.63 6.95
CA ASP A 192 5.17 9.03 7.53
C ASP A 192 5.43 7.61 7.01
N LEU A 193 6.68 7.17 7.08
CA LEU A 193 7.11 5.82 6.69
C LEU A 193 8.26 5.41 7.59
N ARG A 194 8.14 4.25 8.25
CA ARG A 194 9.12 3.75 9.19
C ARG A 194 9.39 2.27 8.99
N PHE A 195 10.68 1.94 8.89
CA PHE A 195 11.12 0.55 9.06
C PHE A 195 11.08 0.21 10.55
N GLU A 196 10.31 -0.82 10.91
CA GLU A 196 10.26 -1.34 12.28
C GLU A 196 11.31 -2.43 12.50
N GLY A 197 11.64 -3.17 11.45
CA GLY A 197 12.68 -4.18 11.51
C GLY A 197 13.22 -4.53 10.14
N ILE A 198 14.52 -4.77 10.11
CA ILE A 198 15.26 -5.27 8.96
C ILE A 198 16.03 -6.50 9.39
N ASP A 199 16.01 -7.51 8.54
CA ASP A 199 16.69 -8.77 8.78
C ASP A 199 17.24 -9.38 7.48
N THR A 200 18.07 -10.39 7.62
CA THR A 200 18.66 -11.15 6.51
C THR A 200 18.74 -12.63 6.89
N THR A 201 19.22 -13.49 5.99
CA THR A 201 19.38 -14.91 6.29
C THR A 201 20.48 -15.12 7.34
N PRO A 202 20.43 -16.22 8.13
CA PRO A 202 21.42 -16.46 9.18
C PRO A 202 22.88 -16.45 8.70
N GLU A 203 23.13 -16.95 7.49
CA GLU A 203 24.45 -16.95 6.85
C GLU A 203 24.99 -15.52 6.67
N TYR A 204 24.19 -14.63 6.06
CA TYR A 204 24.58 -13.24 5.86
C TYR A 204 24.68 -12.47 7.19
N ARG A 205 23.86 -12.82 8.19
CA ARG A 205 23.93 -12.22 9.53
C ARG A 205 25.23 -12.57 10.24
N GLU A 206 25.66 -13.83 10.18
CA GLU A 206 26.95 -14.28 10.74
C GLU A 206 28.12 -13.60 10.02
N ARG A 207 28.05 -13.51 8.69
CA ARG A 207 29.05 -12.78 7.90
C ARG A 207 29.14 -11.31 8.27
N LEU A 208 28.01 -10.62 8.40
CA LEU A 208 27.94 -9.22 8.86
C LEU A 208 28.57 -9.05 10.25
N PHE A 209 28.28 -9.97 11.19
CA PHE A 209 28.84 -9.92 12.53
C PHE A 209 30.38 -9.98 12.53
N TRP A 210 30.96 -10.92 11.78
CA TRP A 210 32.41 -11.08 11.70
C TRP A 210 33.10 -9.90 11.00
N LEU A 211 32.51 -9.42 9.90
CA LEU A 211 33.01 -8.23 9.19
C LEU A 211 32.95 -6.98 10.07
N ARG A 212 31.86 -6.79 10.83
CA ARG A 212 31.66 -5.61 11.68
C ARG A 212 32.54 -5.61 12.92
N THR A 213 32.77 -6.78 13.52
CA THR A 213 33.65 -6.93 14.69
C THR A 213 35.13 -6.75 14.33
N GLY A 214 35.47 -6.74 13.03
CA GLY A 214 36.85 -6.59 12.56
C GLY A 214 37.78 -7.74 12.98
N ARG A 215 37.20 -8.85 13.46
CA ARG A 215 37.93 -10.00 13.99
C ARG A 215 38.33 -11.00 12.91
N ALA A 216 37.78 -10.87 11.71
CA ALA A 216 38.06 -11.73 10.58
C ALA A 216 38.03 -10.91 9.29
N THR A 217 38.98 -11.18 8.40
CA THR A 217 38.98 -10.68 7.02
C THR A 217 37.86 -11.37 6.21
N PRO A 218 37.36 -10.75 5.12
CA PRO A 218 36.34 -11.37 4.28
C PRO A 218 36.71 -12.79 3.81
N THR A 219 37.99 -13.03 3.52
CA THR A 219 38.51 -14.35 3.10
C THR A 219 38.46 -15.37 4.22
N GLU A 220 38.72 -14.96 5.47
CA GLU A 220 38.62 -15.85 6.64
C GLU A 220 37.18 -16.24 6.93
N VAL A 221 36.23 -15.31 6.80
CA VAL A 221 34.80 -15.60 6.99
C VAL A 221 34.32 -16.64 5.99
N LEU A 222 34.65 -16.49 4.71
CA LEU A 222 34.31 -17.48 3.68
C LEU A 222 34.94 -18.85 3.98
N ARG A 223 36.20 -18.88 4.46
CA ARG A 223 36.84 -20.13 4.88
C ARG A 223 36.10 -20.78 6.04
N MET A 224 35.74 -20.02 7.07
CA MET A 224 34.96 -20.53 8.20
C MET A 224 33.62 -21.11 7.75
N GLU A 225 32.91 -20.45 6.83
CA GLU A 225 31.66 -20.94 6.24
C GLU A 225 31.86 -22.24 5.47
N THR A 226 32.89 -22.34 4.62
CA THR A 226 33.17 -23.58 3.87
C THR A 226 33.48 -24.76 4.80
N VAL A 227 34.26 -24.53 5.86
CA VAL A 227 34.57 -25.56 6.86
C VAL A 227 33.31 -25.98 7.62
N LYS A 228 32.46 -25.02 8.01
CA LYS A 228 31.19 -25.29 8.72
C LYS A 228 30.23 -26.10 7.85
N LYS A 229 30.03 -25.70 6.59
CA LYS A 229 29.19 -26.45 5.63
C LYS A 229 29.76 -27.85 5.37
N ALA A 230 31.07 -27.99 5.18
CA ALA A 230 31.70 -29.29 5.00
C ALA A 230 31.51 -30.19 6.24
N ALA A 231 31.66 -29.65 7.45
CA ALA A 231 31.44 -30.38 8.69
C ALA A 231 29.98 -30.79 8.89
N GLU A 232 29.02 -29.92 8.57
CA GLU A 232 27.58 -30.23 8.62
C GLU A 232 27.19 -31.35 7.64
N GLU A 233 27.68 -31.30 6.41
CA GLU A 233 27.40 -32.33 5.40
C GLU A 233 28.10 -33.66 5.73
N LEU A 234 29.32 -33.61 6.30
CA LEU A 234 29.98 -34.79 6.84
C LEU A 234 29.20 -35.39 8.03
N GLY A 235 28.66 -34.56 8.92
CA GLY A 235 27.83 -34.99 10.05
C GLY A 235 26.48 -35.59 9.67
N LYS A 236 25.93 -35.22 8.50
CA LYS A 236 24.68 -35.78 7.94
C LYS A 236 24.91 -37.07 7.14
N SER A 237 26.14 -37.39 6.75
CA SER A 237 26.45 -38.59 5.99
C SER A 237 26.39 -39.85 6.88
N PRO A 238 25.57 -40.87 6.58
CA PRO A 238 25.39 -42.08 7.39
C PRO A 238 26.63 -42.98 7.55
N GLY A 239 27.81 -42.57 7.09
CA GLY A 239 29.07 -43.31 7.17
C GLY A 239 30.22 -42.58 7.86
N ALA A 240 30.08 -41.30 8.21
CA ALA A 240 31.18 -40.53 8.80
C ALA A 240 31.43 -40.89 10.29
N GLY A 241 30.44 -41.43 10.99
CA GLY A 241 30.59 -41.93 12.37
C GLY A 241 31.31 -43.27 12.49
N LEU A 242 31.56 -43.98 11.38
CA LEU A 242 32.20 -45.31 11.38
C LEU A 242 33.68 -45.27 10.96
N GLY A 243 34.14 -44.22 10.28
CA GLY A 243 35.52 -44.12 9.79
C GLY A 243 36.54 -43.65 10.83
N THR A 244 36.12 -42.89 11.85
CA THR A 244 37.01 -42.35 12.89
C THR A 244 37.26 -43.32 14.05
N GLY A 245 36.57 -44.46 14.08
CA GLY A 245 36.73 -45.49 15.11
C GLY A 245 37.66 -46.66 14.74
N MET A 246 38.19 -46.70 13.51
CA MET A 246 39.04 -47.82 13.03
C MET A 246 40.50 -47.43 12.75
N VAL A 247 40.93 -46.24 13.18
CA VAL A 247 42.34 -45.79 13.02
C VAL A 247 42.97 -45.33 14.35
N LEU A 248 42.46 -45.86 15.47
CA LEU A 248 43.19 -45.86 16.75
C LEU A 248 43.95 -47.18 16.89
#